data_AF-A0A376LLK8-F1
#
_entry.id   AF-A0A376LLK8-F1
#
_cell.length_a   1.000
_cell.length_b   1.000
_cell.length_c   1.000
_cell.angle_alpha   90.00
_cell.angle_beta   90.00
_cell.angle_gamma   90.00
#
_symmetry.space_group_name_H-M   'P 1'
#
loop_
_entity.id
_entity.type
_entity.pdbx_description
1 polymer ?
#
loop_
_entity_poly.entity_id
_entity_poly.type
_entity_poly.pdbx_seq_one_letter_code
_entity_poly.pdbx_strand_id
1 'polypeptide(L)'
;MIRESGGDFASVTGGTRILSDWLVIECSVNPGETFLDRMIAMVEGAQRRKTPNEIALTILLIALTIVFLLATATLWPFSRVGRQRGQRNGTGGATGLSDPNHYWRPVVSDRRRRDESDAGRECDCHQRTCS
;
A
#
# COMPACT_ATOMS: atom_id res chain seq x y z
N MET A 1 35.03 12.52 31.61
CA MET A 1 35.38 11.14 32.02
C MET A 1 36.79 10.88 31.52
N ILE A 2 37.76 10.82 32.43
CA ILE A 2 39.19 10.65 32.11
C ILE A 2 39.45 9.14 32.03
N ARG A 3 40.05 8.66 30.94
CA ARG A 3 40.47 7.25 30.80
C ARG A 3 41.90 7.17 31.30
N GLU A 4 42.13 6.48 32.41
CA GLU A 4 43.45 6.29 33.01
C GLU A 4 44.02 4.89 32.72
N SER A 5 45.32 4.84 32.44
CA SER A 5 46.08 3.63 32.16
C SER A 5 46.40 2.90 33.47
N GLY A 6 45.45 2.12 34.00
CA GLY A 6 45.69 1.33 35.22
C GLY A 6 44.46 0.78 35.95
N GLY A 7 43.24 1.12 35.52
CA GLY A 7 42.00 0.61 36.11
C GLY A 7 41.06 -0.03 35.09
N ASP A 8 39.95 -0.61 35.56
CA ASP A 8 38.94 -1.37 34.80
C ASP A 8 38.29 -0.64 33.60
N PHE A 9 38.66 0.63 33.35
CA PHE A 9 38.25 1.45 32.20
C PHE A 9 39.27 1.44 31.03
N ALA A 10 40.31 0.61 31.11
CA ALA A 10 41.36 0.48 30.09
C ALA A 10 40.94 -0.33 28.83
N SER A 11 39.75 -0.93 28.80
CA SER A 11 39.25 -1.58 27.59
C SER A 11 38.80 -0.53 26.57
N VAL A 12 39.43 -0.53 25.39
CA VAL A 12 39.15 0.40 24.29
C VAL A 12 38.74 -0.39 23.06
N THR A 13 37.54 -0.14 22.54
CA THR A 13 37.07 -0.79 21.31
C THR A 13 37.67 -0.09 20.10
N GLY A 14 38.35 -0.86 19.25
CA GLY A 14 38.82 -0.39 17.95
C GLY A 14 37.67 0.17 17.12
N GLY A 15 37.87 1.36 16.53
CA GLY A 15 36.84 2.08 15.76
C GLY A 15 36.21 3.28 16.48
N THR A 16 36.61 3.57 17.73
CA THR A 16 36.16 4.77 18.46
C THR A 16 37.09 5.98 18.19
N ARG A 17 36.51 7.19 18.10
CA ARG A 17 37.26 8.44 17.86
C ARG A 17 37.74 9.05 19.17
N ILE A 18 39.01 9.42 19.23
CA ILE A 18 39.61 10.17 20.35
C ILE A 18 39.37 11.67 20.14
N LEU A 19 39.04 12.40 21.22
CA LEU A 19 38.62 13.80 21.17
C LEU A 19 39.59 14.80 21.80
N SER A 20 40.57 14.37 22.60
CA SER A 20 41.25 15.30 23.51
C SER A 20 42.76 15.11 23.68
N ASP A 21 43.30 13.89 23.59
CA ASP A 21 44.73 13.61 23.81
C ASP A 21 45.29 12.54 22.85
N TRP A 22 46.57 12.18 23.00
CA TRP A 22 47.19 11.02 22.35
C TRP A 22 47.15 9.80 23.28
N LEU A 23 46.86 8.62 22.72
CA LEU A 23 46.70 7.38 23.47
C LEU A 23 47.56 6.28 22.82
N VAL A 24 48.46 5.67 23.59
CA VAL A 24 49.21 4.48 23.17
C VAL A 24 48.49 3.25 23.74
N ILE A 25 48.11 2.34 22.85
CA ILE A 25 47.39 1.11 23.20
C ILE A 25 48.13 -0.09 22.62
N GLU A 26 48.09 -1.21 23.35
CA GLU A 26 48.52 -2.51 22.86
C GLU A 26 47.33 -3.26 22.26
N CYS A 27 47.49 -3.82 21.06
CA CYS A 27 46.44 -4.62 20.43
C CYS A 27 46.39 -6.01 21.10
N SER A 28 45.36 -6.24 21.92
CA SER A 28 45.17 -7.51 22.64
C SER A 28 44.39 -8.58 21.86
N VAL A 29 43.82 -8.26 20.70
CA VAL A 29 42.97 -9.16 19.91
C VAL A 29 43.64 -9.54 18.60
N ASN A 30 43.50 -10.82 18.21
CA ASN A 30 43.97 -11.32 16.92
C ASN A 30 43.15 -10.72 15.75
N PRO A 31 43.76 -10.54 14.56
CA PRO A 31 43.03 -10.12 13.37
C PRO A 31 41.94 -11.16 13.05
N GLY A 32 40.69 -10.71 12.92
CA GLY A 32 39.52 -11.58 12.76
C GLY A 32 38.67 -11.79 14.03
N GLU A 33 39.14 -11.34 15.19
CA GLU A 33 38.36 -11.38 16.45
C GLU A 33 38.01 -10.00 16.99
N THR A 34 38.25 -8.97 16.18
CA THR A 34 37.91 -7.60 16.57
C THR A 34 36.41 -7.44 16.76
N PHE A 35 36.01 -6.49 17.61
CA PHE A 35 34.60 -6.19 17.84
C PHE A 35 33.86 -5.81 16.55
N LEU A 36 34.53 -5.10 15.64
CA LEU A 36 34.00 -4.76 14.32
C LEU A 36 33.83 -6.01 13.45
N ASP A 37 34.76 -6.94 13.47
CA ASP A 37 34.66 -8.17 12.70
C ASP A 37 33.55 -9.10 13.21
N ARG A 38 33.33 -9.13 14.54
CA ARG A 38 32.14 -9.79 15.12
C ARG A 38 30.83 -9.13 14.69
N MET A 39 30.81 -7.80 14.58
CA MET A 39 29.65 -7.08 14.06
C MET A 39 29.40 -7.40 12.58
N ILE A 40 30.46 -7.46 11.77
CA ILE A 40 30.40 -7.81 10.35
C ILE A 40 29.94 -9.27 10.19
N ALA A 41 30.51 -10.22 10.92
CA ALA A 41 30.11 -11.62 10.90
C ALA A 41 28.63 -11.82 11.27
N MET A 42 28.12 -11.04 12.23
CA MET A 42 26.69 -11.05 12.55
C MET A 42 25.83 -10.48 11.41
N VAL A 43 26.28 -9.43 10.73
CA VAL A 43 25.55 -8.79 9.62
C VAL A 43 25.62 -9.62 8.34
N GLU A 44 26.77 -10.22 8.03
CA GLU A 44 26.99 -11.12 6.90
C GLU A 44 26.30 -12.48 7.11
N GLY A 45 26.33 -12.99 8.36
CA GLY A 45 25.61 -14.20 8.79
C GLY A 45 24.10 -14.01 8.89
N ALA A 46 23.63 -12.78 9.09
CA ALA A 46 22.24 -12.38 8.93
C ALA A 46 21.86 -12.26 7.44
N GLN A 47 22.25 -13.24 6.61
CA GLN A 47 21.58 -13.49 5.35
C GLN A 47 20.08 -13.53 5.63
N ARG A 48 19.33 -12.61 5.00
CA ARG A 48 17.88 -12.46 5.05
C ARG A 48 17.20 -13.74 4.54
N ARG A 49 17.26 -14.79 5.34
CA ARG A 49 16.27 -15.86 5.30
C ARG A 49 14.99 -15.21 5.79
N LYS A 50 13.91 -15.42 5.03
CA LYS A 50 12.57 -14.98 5.43
C LYS A 50 12.38 -15.35 6.88
N THR A 51 12.16 -14.36 7.74
CA THR A 51 11.98 -14.63 9.16
C THR A 51 10.77 -15.56 9.29
N PRO A 52 10.72 -16.47 10.29
CA PRO A 52 9.60 -17.40 10.44
C PRO A 52 8.24 -16.69 10.47
N ASN A 53 8.24 -15.41 10.88
CA ASN A 53 7.09 -14.52 10.81
C ASN A 53 6.61 -14.23 9.37
N GLU A 54 7.53 -14.02 8.41
CA GLU A 54 7.19 -13.78 7.01
C GLU A 54 6.56 -15.02 6.35
N ILE A 55 7.00 -16.21 6.73
CA ILE A 55 6.43 -17.48 6.28
C ILE A 55 4.99 -17.64 6.82
N ALA A 56 4.79 -17.33 8.10
CA ALA A 56 3.47 -17.40 8.74
C ALA A 56 2.45 -16.47 8.05
N LEU A 57 2.84 -15.22 7.81
CA LEU A 57 1.99 -14.25 7.13
C LEU A 57 1.68 -14.67 5.67
N THR A 58 2.67 -15.23 4.96
CA THR A 58 2.48 -15.71 3.59
C THR A 58 1.43 -16.82 3.52
N ILE A 59 1.47 -17.79 4.44
CA ILE A 59 0.51 -18.90 4.49
C ILE A 59 -0.90 -18.37 4.79
N LEU A 60 -1.03 -17.42 5.71
CA LEU A 60 -2.31 -16.79 6.03
C LEU A 60 -2.91 -16.07 4.81
N LEU A 61 -2.09 -15.30 4.08
CA LEU A 61 -2.55 -14.62 2.87
C LEU A 61 -2.97 -15.60 1.77
N ILE A 62 -2.20 -16.68 1.56
CA ILE A 62 -2.56 -17.72 0.59
C ILE A 62 -3.90 -18.38 0.97
N ALA A 63 -4.09 -18.75 2.24
CA ALA A 63 -5.35 -19.33 2.70
C ALA A 63 -6.55 -18.39 2.48
N LEU A 64 -6.40 -17.11 2.81
CA LEU A 64 -7.46 -16.11 2.62
C LEU A 64 -7.81 -15.90 1.14
N THR A 65 -6.82 -15.88 0.25
CA THR A 65 -7.06 -15.73 -1.20
C THR A 65 -7.81 -16.92 -1.79
N ILE A 66 -7.53 -18.15 -1.36
CA ILE A 66 -8.26 -19.35 -1.77
C ILE A 66 -9.72 -19.27 -1.34
N VAL A 67 -9.98 -18.91 -0.08
CA VAL A 67 -11.35 -18.74 0.44
C VAL A 67 -12.10 -17.67 -0.35
N PHE A 68 -11.46 -16.54 -0.64
CA PHE A 68 -12.05 -15.46 -1.42
C PHE A 68 -12.35 -15.88 -2.88
N LEU A 69 -11.47 -16.66 -3.49
CA LEU A 69 -11.67 -17.23 -4.83
C LEU A 69 -12.89 -18.16 -4.87
N LEU A 70 -13.03 -19.05 -3.88
CA LEU A 70 -14.20 -19.93 -3.78
C LEU A 70 -15.49 -19.14 -3.53
N ALA A 71 -15.45 -18.13 -2.66
CA ALA A 71 -16.59 -17.26 -2.38
C ALA A 71 -17.04 -16.50 -3.63
N THR A 72 -16.13 -15.89 -4.39
CA THR A 72 -16.47 -15.17 -5.62
C THR A 72 -16.94 -16.10 -6.75
N ALA A 73 -16.32 -17.28 -6.88
CA ALA A 73 -16.73 -18.30 -7.86
C ALA A 73 -18.14 -18.85 -7.58
N THR A 74 -18.52 -18.98 -6.30
CA THR A 74 -19.87 -19.42 -5.89
C THR A 74 -20.90 -18.30 -5.94
N LEU A 75 -20.50 -17.04 -5.72
CA LEU A 75 -21.41 -15.89 -5.84
C LEU A 75 -21.90 -15.67 -7.29
N TRP A 76 -21.06 -15.94 -8.28
CA TRP A 76 -21.38 -15.71 -9.70
C TRP A 76 -22.60 -16.51 -10.21
N PRO A 77 -22.70 -17.84 -10.03
CA PRO A 77 -23.90 -18.58 -10.41
C PRO A 77 -25.11 -18.20 -9.56
N PHE A 78 -24.93 -17.90 -8.27
CA PHE A 78 -26.01 -17.46 -7.39
C PHE A 78 -26.64 -16.13 -7.88
N SER A 79 -25.80 -15.16 -8.26
CA SER A 79 -26.23 -13.89 -8.86
C SER A 79 -27.00 -14.09 -10.17
N ARG A 80 -26.52 -14.99 -11.05
CA ARG A 80 -27.20 -15.31 -12.32
C ARG A 80 -28.55 -16.00 -12.12
N VAL A 81 -28.62 -17.02 -11.27
CA VAL A 81 -29.86 -17.75 -10.99
C VAL A 81 -30.88 -16.86 -10.30
N GLY A 82 -30.44 -15.95 -9.42
CA GLY A 82 -31.28 -14.92 -8.81
C GLY A 82 -31.94 -13.99 -9.82
N ARG A 83 -31.19 -13.51 -10.84
CA ARG A 83 -31.77 -12.73 -11.95
C ARG A 83 -32.81 -13.53 -12.73
N GLN A 84 -32.49 -14.78 -13.06
CA GLN A 84 -33.35 -15.60 -13.91
C GLN A 84 -34.67 -15.97 -13.23
N ARG A 85 -34.68 -16.10 -11.89
CA ARG A 85 -35.91 -16.29 -11.10
C ARG A 85 -36.73 -15.00 -10.95
N GLY A 86 -36.09 -13.83 -10.87
CA GLY A 86 -36.79 -12.54 -10.85
C GLY A 86 -37.52 -12.20 -12.16
N GLN A 87 -37.08 -12.74 -13.29
CA GLN A 87 -37.66 -12.44 -14.61
C GLN A 87 -38.76 -13.41 -15.06
N ARG A 88 -38.93 -14.55 -14.37
CA ARG A 88 -40.00 -15.52 -14.66
C ARG A 88 -41.38 -15.12 -14.09
N ASN A 89 -41.45 -14.10 -13.25
CA ASN A 89 -42.70 -13.64 -12.64
C ASN A 89 -43.22 -12.30 -13.22
N GLY A 90 -42.68 -11.84 -14.35
CA GLY A 90 -43.03 -10.56 -14.98
C GLY A 90 -43.33 -10.71 -16.47
N THR A 91 -44.52 -11.21 -16.80
CA THR A 91 -45.10 -11.03 -18.13
C THR A 91 -45.61 -9.60 -18.27
N GLY A 92 -44.98 -8.81 -19.13
CA GLY A 92 -45.55 -7.57 -19.67
C GLY A 92 -44.53 -6.48 -19.94
N GLY A 93 -44.25 -6.21 -21.22
CA GLY A 93 -43.74 -4.90 -21.66
C GLY A 93 -42.46 -4.92 -22.51
N ALA A 94 -42.65 -5.17 -23.80
CA ALA A 94 -42.02 -4.50 -24.94
C ALA A 94 -40.50 -4.18 -24.91
N THR A 95 -39.78 -4.84 -25.83
CA THR A 95 -38.79 -4.24 -26.75
C THR A 95 -38.06 -2.98 -26.26
N GLY A 96 -36.86 -3.19 -25.72
CA GLY A 96 -35.89 -2.15 -25.39
C GLY A 96 -34.52 -2.74 -25.04
N LEU A 97 -34.14 -3.84 -25.69
CA LEU A 97 -32.83 -4.46 -25.52
C LEU A 97 -31.93 -4.05 -26.68
N SER A 98 -31.23 -2.92 -26.54
CA SER A 98 -29.98 -2.59 -27.25
C SER A 98 -29.33 -1.34 -26.64
N ASP A 99 -29.10 -1.30 -25.33
CA ASP A 99 -28.16 -0.32 -24.76
C ASP A 99 -27.47 -0.85 -23.49
N PRO A 100 -26.30 -1.49 -23.61
CA PRO A 100 -25.51 -1.95 -22.46
C PRO A 100 -24.89 -0.80 -21.64
N ASN A 101 -24.94 0.44 -22.16
CA ASN A 101 -24.24 1.60 -21.62
C ASN A 101 -25.09 2.54 -20.74
N HIS A 102 -26.36 2.23 -20.48
CA HIS A 102 -27.18 3.11 -19.64
C HIS A 102 -26.78 3.06 -18.14
N TYR A 103 -26.19 1.94 -17.67
CA TYR A 103 -25.82 1.79 -16.26
C TYR A 103 -24.57 2.57 -15.85
N TRP A 104 -23.71 2.93 -16.81
CA TRP A 104 -22.43 3.62 -16.56
C TRP A 104 -22.44 5.09 -16.99
N ARG A 105 -23.60 5.71 -17.27
CA ARG A 105 -23.61 7.16 -17.55
C ARG A 105 -23.32 7.90 -16.24
N PRO A 106 -22.15 8.57 -16.11
CA PRO A 106 -21.93 9.44 -14.96
C PRO A 106 -22.95 10.57 -15.02
N VAL A 107 -23.60 10.86 -13.90
CA VAL A 107 -24.53 12.01 -13.71
C VAL A 107 -23.86 13.38 -13.90
N VAL A 108 -22.66 13.42 -14.47
CA VAL A 108 -21.84 14.60 -14.73
C VAL A 108 -22.23 15.31 -16.03
N SER A 109 -22.83 14.59 -16.99
CA SER A 109 -23.24 15.19 -18.27
C SER A 109 -24.52 16.01 -18.19
N ASP A 110 -25.33 15.86 -17.14
CA ASP A 110 -26.57 16.63 -16.97
C ASP A 110 -26.32 18.01 -16.35
N ARG A 111 -25.26 18.18 -15.55
CA ARG A 111 -24.93 19.49 -14.97
C ARG A 111 -24.43 20.47 -16.04
N ARG A 112 -23.61 20.01 -17.01
CA ARG A 112 -23.09 20.87 -18.08
C ARG A 112 -24.18 21.39 -19.04
N ARG A 113 -25.27 20.63 -19.26
CA ARG A 113 -26.40 21.12 -20.09
C ARG A 113 -27.28 22.16 -19.40
N ARG A 114 -27.33 22.16 -18.05
CA ARG A 114 -28.13 23.13 -17.31
C ARG A 114 -27.46 24.51 -17.27
N ASP A 115 -26.13 24.56 -17.12
CA ASP A 115 -25.37 25.82 -17.17
C ASP A 115 -25.46 26.52 -18.55
N GLU A 116 -25.45 25.76 -19.65
CA GLU A 116 -25.54 26.33 -21.01
C GLU A 116 -26.95 26.89 -21.32
N SER A 117 -27.99 26.34 -20.69
CA SER A 117 -29.37 26.84 -20.86
C SER A 117 -29.65 28.10 -20.04
N ASP A 118 -28.93 28.33 -18.94
CA ASP A 118 -29.05 29.56 -18.15
C ASP A 118 -28.19 30.70 -18.72
N ALA A 119 -27.01 30.40 -19.29
CA ALA A 119 -26.20 31.40 -20.01
C ALA A 119 -26.94 32.04 -21.21
N GLY A 120 -27.75 31.28 -21.95
CA GLY A 120 -28.54 31.80 -23.06
C GLY A 120 -29.73 32.68 -22.65
N ARG A 121 -30.26 32.53 -21.43
CA ARG A 121 -31.37 33.37 -20.92
C ARG A 121 -30.91 34.71 -20.37
N GLU A 122 -29.67 34.81 -19.90
CA GLU A 122 -29.14 36.05 -19.34
C GLU A 122 -28.83 37.10 -20.43
N CYS A 123 -28.37 36.67 -21.61
CA CYS A 123 -28.16 37.59 -22.75
C CYS A 123 -29.48 38.18 -23.29
N ASP A 124 -30.58 37.43 -23.25
CA ASP A 124 -31.89 37.85 -23.76
C ASP A 124 -32.61 38.86 -22.82
N CYS A 125 -32.22 38.91 -21.53
CA CYS A 125 -32.66 39.96 -20.60
C CYS A 125 -31.91 41.28 -20.84
N HIS A 126 -30.63 41.20 -21.18
CA HIS A 126 -29.79 42.38 -21.39
C HIS A 126 -30.06 43.12 -22.72
N GLN A 127 -30.64 42.46 -23.72
CA GLN A 127 -31.07 43.11 -24.97
C GLN A 127 -32.45 43.77 -24.91
N ARG A 128 -33.31 43.39 -23.94
CA ARG A 128 -34.66 43.98 -23.81
C ARG A 128 -34.73 45.26 -22.98
N THR A 129 -33.66 45.67 -22.31
CA THR A 129 -33.59 46.89 -21.49
C THR A 129 -32.85 48.06 -22.17
N CYS A 130 -32.41 47.90 -23.41
CA CYS A 130 -31.90 48.99 -24.26
C CYS A 130 -32.83 49.18 -25.46
N SER A 131 -34.00 49.76 -25.22
CA SER A 131 -34.85 50.44 -26.21
C SER A 131 -35.69 51.48 -25.50
#